data_AF-A0A2X2VWM3-F1
#
_entry.id   AF-A0A2X2VWM3-F1
#
_cell.length_a   1.000
_cell.length_b   1.000
_cell.length_c   1.000
_cell.angle_alpha   90.00
_cell.angle_beta   90.00
_cell.angle_gamma   90.00
#
_symmetry.space_group_name_H-M   'P 1'
#
loop_
_entity.id
_entity.type
_entity.pdbx_description
1 polymer ?
#
loop_
_entity_poly.entity_id
_entity_poly.type
_entity_poly.pdbx_seq_one_letter_code
_entity_poly.pdbx_strand_id
1 'polypeptide(L)'
;MKTLHFLVIGKNQEILDVLKRVIENNEGWTAEIQSDENFCYEYIRENHVDIVLLSAGLEDQFEKDIKVFCGGLDKEVKVIDHYGGGSGLLKNEVYSLFPNLQE
;
A
#
# COMPACT_ATOMS: atom_id res chain seq x y z
N MET A 1 -7.96 17.13 6.05
CA MET A 1 -7.33 15.80 6.11
C MET A 1 -6.62 15.55 4.79
N LYS A 2 -5.39 15.01 4.82
CA LYS A 2 -4.66 14.69 3.58
C LYS A 2 -5.26 13.42 2.99
N THR A 3 -5.57 13.45 1.71
CA THR A 3 -5.99 12.26 0.96
C THR A 3 -4.78 11.35 0.76
N LEU A 4 -4.93 10.04 1.00
CA LEU A 4 -3.91 9.04 0.73
C LEU A 4 -4.44 8.00 -0.25
N HIS A 5 -3.65 7.70 -1.28
CA HIS A 5 -3.94 6.69 -2.27
C HIS A 5 -3.04 5.47 -2.07
N PHE A 6 -3.67 4.34 -1.75
CA PHE A 6 -3.01 3.07 -1.50
C PHE A 6 -3.11 2.19 -2.74
N LEU A 7 -1.99 1.59 -3.15
CA LEU A 7 -1.98 0.39 -3.99
C LEU A 7 -1.67 -0.82 -3.09
N VAL A 8 -2.61 -1.74 -2.95
CA VAL A 8 -2.46 -2.93 -2.12
C VAL A 8 -2.24 -4.13 -3.02
N ILE A 9 -1.15 -4.87 -2.83
CA ILE A 9 -0.78 -6.01 -3.67
C ILE A 9 -0.61 -7.27 -2.82
N GLY A 10 -1.20 -8.38 -3.25
CA GLY A 10 -1.16 -9.67 -2.53
C GLY A 10 -1.83 -10.78 -3.32
N LYS A 11 -1.67 -12.04 -2.90
CA LYS A 11 -2.25 -13.18 -3.64
C LYS A 11 -3.57 -13.71 -3.08
N ASN A 12 -3.98 -13.25 -1.89
CA ASN A 12 -5.22 -13.69 -1.26
C ASN A 12 -6.31 -12.60 -1.37
N GLN A 13 -7.33 -12.85 -2.19
CA GLN A 13 -8.41 -11.90 -2.45
C GLN A 13 -9.20 -11.53 -1.18
N GLU A 14 -9.49 -12.48 -0.29
CA GLU A 14 -10.23 -12.21 0.94
C GLU A 14 -9.46 -11.23 1.85
N ILE A 15 -8.12 -11.38 1.91
CA ILE A 15 -7.27 -10.45 2.66
C ILE A 15 -7.26 -9.07 1.99
N LEU A 16 -7.14 -9.00 0.67
CA LEU A 16 -7.17 -7.75 -0.07
C LEU A 16 -8.47 -6.97 0.15
N ASP A 17 -9.62 -7.66 0.11
CA ASP A 17 -10.93 -7.04 0.33
C ASP A 17 -11.06 -6.49 1.76
N VAL A 18 -10.55 -7.22 2.76
CA VAL A 18 -10.51 -6.76 4.14
C VAL A 18 -9.62 -5.52 4.28
N LEU A 19 -8.42 -5.54 3.69
CA LEU A 19 -7.50 -4.40 3.72
C LEU A 19 -8.10 -3.17 3.07
N LYS A 20 -8.72 -3.32 1.89
CA LYS A 20 -9.42 -2.23 1.20
C LYS A 20 -10.48 -1.60 2.10
N ARG A 21 -11.36 -2.42 2.71
CA ARG A 21 -12.38 -1.93 3.63
C ARG A 21 -11.78 -1.20 4.84
N VAL A 22 -10.71 -1.73 5.43
CA VAL A 22 -10.04 -1.10 6.58
C VAL A 22 -9.43 0.24 6.21
N ILE A 23 -8.80 0.34 5.04
CA ILE A 23 -8.21 1.58 4.53
C ILE A 23 -9.31 2.62 4.29
N GLU A 24 -10.32 2.26 3.49
CA GLU A 24 -11.40 3.18 3.04
C GLU A 24 -12.39 3.55 4.15
N ASN A 25 -12.37 2.86 5.30
CA ASN A 25 -13.06 3.30 6.51
C ASN A 25 -12.42 4.55 7.16
N ASN A 26 -11.24 4.98 6.71
CA ASN A 26 -10.61 6.23 7.14
C ASN A 26 -10.92 7.34 6.12
N GLU A 27 -11.39 8.49 6.62
CA GLU A 27 -11.74 9.62 5.77
C GLU A 27 -10.52 10.11 4.96
N GLY A 28 -10.71 10.21 3.64
CA GLY A 28 -9.66 10.61 2.70
C GLY A 28 -8.71 9.49 2.26
N TRP A 29 -8.86 8.25 2.75
CA TRP A 29 -8.02 7.14 2.31
C TRP A 29 -8.75 6.33 1.24
N THR A 30 -8.04 5.97 0.17
CA THR A 30 -8.57 5.17 -0.94
C THR A 30 -7.64 4.01 -1.26
N ALA A 31 -8.17 2.88 -1.71
CA ALA A 31 -7.36 1.70 -2.00
C ALA A 31 -7.71 1.05 -3.35
N GLU A 32 -6.68 0.91 -4.19
CA GLU A 32 -6.67 0.03 -5.34
C GLU A 32 -6.07 -1.32 -4.93
N ILE A 33 -6.74 -2.43 -5.22
CA ILE A 33 -6.25 -3.77 -4.87
C ILE A 33 -5.78 -4.49 -6.14
N GLN A 34 -4.66 -5.18 -6.06
CA GLN A 34 -4.17 -6.04 -7.13
C GLN A 34 -3.63 -7.37 -6.65
N SER A 35 -3.66 -8.34 -7.55
CA SER A 35 -2.98 -9.63 -7.42
C SER A 35 -1.96 -9.88 -8.53
N ASP A 36 -2.02 -9.11 -9.62
CA ASP A 36 -1.01 -9.09 -10.67
C ASP A 36 0.11 -8.10 -10.34
N GLU A 37 1.30 -8.65 -10.15
CA GLU A 37 2.53 -7.92 -9.84
C GLU A 37 3.01 -7.05 -11.00
N ASN A 38 2.77 -7.48 -12.25
CA ASN A 38 3.22 -6.73 -13.42
C ASN A 38 2.44 -5.42 -13.57
N PHE A 39 1.14 -5.46 -13.25
CA PHE A 39 0.27 -4.29 -13.30
C PHE A 39 0.72 -3.19 -12.34
N CYS A 40 1.29 -3.55 -11.18
CA CYS A 40 1.68 -2.59 -10.15
C CYS A 40 2.68 -1.55 -10.67
N TYR A 41 3.66 -1.97 -11.47
CA TYR A 41 4.70 -1.06 -11.97
C TYR A 41 4.13 0.01 -12.92
N GLU A 42 3.25 -0.39 -13.83
CA GLU A 42 2.59 0.54 -14.76
C GLU A 42 1.65 1.48 -14.00
N TYR A 43 0.84 0.92 -13.10
CA TYR A 43 -0.10 1.69 -12.30
C TYR A 43 0.59 2.79 -11.48
N ILE A 44 1.70 2.47 -10.80
CA ILE A 44 2.48 3.44 -10.01
C ILE A 44 3.07 4.55 -10.90
N ARG A 45 3.44 4.25 -12.14
CA ARG A 45 3.95 5.28 -13.08
C ARG A 45 2.84 6.23 -13.52
N GLU A 46 1.69 5.69 -13.86
CA GLU A 46 0.60 6.46 -14.49
C GLU A 46 -0.29 7.17 -13.47
N ASN A 47 -0.40 6.64 -12.26
CA ASN A 47 -1.29 7.15 -11.23
C ASN A 47 -0.52 7.82 -10.09
N HIS A 48 -1.27 8.53 -9.25
CA HIS A 48 -0.77 9.03 -7.98
C HIS A 48 -0.96 7.94 -6.92
N VAL A 49 0.14 7.49 -6.34
CA VAL A 49 0.17 6.48 -5.28
C VAL A 49 1.05 7.03 -4.17
N ASP A 50 0.50 7.16 -2.97
CA ASP A 50 1.26 7.56 -1.79
C ASP A 50 1.91 6.35 -1.13
N ILE A 51 1.18 5.23 -1.09
CA ILE A 51 1.55 4.03 -0.35
C ILE A 51 1.35 2.78 -1.20
N VAL A 52 2.38 1.94 -1.31
CA VAL A 52 2.28 0.56 -1.78
C VAL A 52 2.29 -0.36 -0.56
N LEU A 53 1.18 -1.07 -0.34
CA LEU A 53 1.00 -1.99 0.77
C LEU A 53 1.19 -3.43 0.27
N LEU A 54 2.28 -4.07 0.69
CA LEU A 54 2.61 -5.46 0.36
C LEU A 54 1.89 -6.39 1.35
N SER A 55 1.00 -7.22 0.84
CA SER A 55 0.23 -8.22 1.59
C SER A 55 0.80 -9.63 1.37
N ALA A 56 0.23 -10.61 2.06
CA ALA A 56 0.74 -11.98 2.07
C ALA A 56 0.69 -12.68 0.69
N GLY A 57 1.65 -13.58 0.49
CA GLY A 57 1.71 -14.50 -0.64
C GLY A 57 2.52 -14.01 -1.84
N LEU A 58 3.21 -12.88 -1.73
CA LEU A 58 4.10 -12.37 -2.78
C LEU A 58 5.43 -13.12 -2.81
N GLU A 59 6.11 -13.07 -3.95
CA GLU A 59 7.46 -13.59 -4.06
C GLU A 59 8.46 -12.60 -3.44
N ASP A 60 9.42 -13.10 -2.65
CA ASP A 60 10.49 -12.28 -2.04
C ASP A 60 11.23 -11.40 -3.06
N GLN A 61 11.36 -11.89 -4.30
CA GLN A 61 12.03 -11.15 -5.37
C GLN A 61 11.18 -9.95 -5.80
N PHE A 62 9.88 -10.13 -5.98
CA PHE A 62 8.95 -9.04 -6.28
C PHE A 62 8.96 -7.97 -5.18
N GLU A 63 8.91 -8.38 -3.90
CA GLU A 63 8.91 -7.43 -2.78
C GLU A 63 10.18 -6.56 -2.76
N LYS A 64 11.34 -7.13 -3.11
CA LYS A 64 12.61 -6.39 -3.24
C LYS A 64 12.57 -5.46 -4.44
N ASP A 65 12.13 -5.95 -5.59
CA ASP A 65 12.14 -5.21 -6.85
C ASP A 65 11.21 -4.01 -6.79
N ILE A 66 10.01 -4.15 -6.19
CA ILE A 66 9.07 -3.04 -6.07
C ILE A 66 9.56 -1.94 -5.11
N LYS A 67 10.31 -2.31 -4.05
CA LYS A 67 10.96 -1.36 -3.15
C LYS A 67 12.06 -0.57 -3.86
N VAL A 68 12.91 -1.26 -4.63
CA VAL A 68 13.96 -0.62 -5.45
C VAL A 68 13.32 0.30 -6.49
N PHE A 69 12.28 -0.19 -7.16
CA PHE A 69 11.53 0.57 -8.16
C PHE A 69 10.95 1.86 -7.57
N CYS A 70 10.21 1.78 -6.45
CA CYS A 70 9.62 2.95 -5.80
C CYS A 70 10.70 3.94 -5.31
N GLY A 71 11.81 3.45 -4.76
CA GLY A 71 12.93 4.29 -4.32
C GLY A 71 13.68 5.00 -5.45
N GLY A 72 13.56 4.51 -6.70
CA GLY A 72 14.14 5.12 -7.89
C GLY A 72 13.22 6.11 -8.61
N LEU A 73 11.97 6.26 -8.19
CA LEU A 73 11.03 7.22 -8.77
C LEU A 73 11.26 8.61 -8.21
N ASP A 74 11.05 9.64 -9.04
CA ASP A 74 10.94 11.04 -8.60
C ASP A 74 9.56 11.33 -7.97
N LYS A 75 8.99 10.32 -7.30
CA LYS A 75 7.71 10.36 -6.60
C LYS A 75 7.94 9.89 -5.17
N GLU A 76 7.31 10.55 -4.19
CA GLU A 76 7.40 10.13 -2.79
C GLU A 76 6.43 8.98 -2.49
N VAL A 77 6.72 7.80 -3.04
CA VAL A 77 5.95 6.56 -2.78
C VAL A 77 6.58 5.83 -1.59
N LYS A 78 5.77 5.53 -0.56
CA LYS A 78 6.20 4.70 0.58
C LYS A 78 5.78 3.25 0.36
N VAL A 79 6.64 2.30 0.71
CA VAL A 79 6.32 0.87 0.65
C VAL A 79 6.22 0.33 2.08
N ILE A 80 5.12 -0.37 2.39
CA ILE A 80 4.85 -0.96 3.70
C ILE A 80 4.67 -2.46 3.54
N ASP A 81 5.39 -3.23 4.34
CA ASP A 81 5.20 -4.67 4.48
C ASP A 81 4.11 -4.94 5.53
N HIS A 82 3.01 -5.60 5.14
CA HIS A 82 1.89 -5.87 6.04
C HIS A 82 1.50 -7.35 6.00
N TYR A 83 2.06 -8.13 6.93
CA TYR A 83 1.82 -9.57 7.06
C TYR A 83 0.75 -9.93 8.11
N GLY A 84 -0.11 -8.97 8.48
CA GLY A 84 -1.26 -9.17 9.38
C GLY A 84 -1.10 -8.54 10.78
N GLY A 85 -2.03 -8.87 11.68
CA GLY A 85 -2.05 -8.43 13.08
C GLY A 85 -3.16 -7.43 13.47
N GLY A 86 -4.17 -7.28 12.62
CA GLY A 86 -5.41 -6.54 12.91
C GLY A 86 -5.41 -5.09 12.42
N SER A 87 -6.60 -4.50 12.28
CA SER A 87 -6.78 -3.16 11.68
C SER A 87 -6.07 -2.02 12.41
N GLY A 88 -5.80 -2.17 13.71
CA GLY A 88 -5.06 -1.18 14.51
C GLY A 88 -3.59 -1.04 14.12
N LEU A 89 -2.97 -2.10 13.58
CA LEU A 89 -1.56 -2.07 13.18
C LEU A 89 -1.34 -1.26 11.91
N LEU A 90 -2.18 -1.46 10.90
CA LEU A 90 -2.07 -0.73 9.63
C LEU A 90 -2.11 0.79 9.84
N LYS A 91 -3.02 1.27 10.68
CA LYS A 91 -3.14 2.71 10.96
C LYS A 91 -1.88 3.29 11.61
N ASN A 92 -1.27 2.54 12.54
CA ASN A 92 -0.04 2.95 13.21
C ASN A 92 1.16 2.93 12.26
N GLU A 93 1.23 1.94 11.35
CA GLU A 93 2.26 1.85 10.32
C GLU A 93 2.22 3.07 9.39
N VAL A 94 1.01 3.45 8.94
CA VAL A 94 0.81 4.64 8.11
C VAL A 94 1.18 5.93 8.87
N TYR A 95 0.71 6.11 10.10
CA TYR A 95 1.03 7.33 10.88
C TYR A 95 2.49 7.45 11.27
N SER A 96 3.21 6.34 11.42
CA SER A 96 4.65 6.37 11.66
C SER A 96 5.41 6.95 10.46
N LEU A 97 4.89 6.77 9.24
CA LEU A 97 5.44 7.31 8.00
C LEU A 97 4.93 8.72 7.69
N PHE A 98 3.73 9.05 8.16
CA PHE A 98 3.07 10.34 7.94
C PHE A 98 2.58 10.94 9.28
N PRO A 99 3.50 11.37 10.16
CA PRO A 99 3.14 11.86 11.50
C PRO A 99 2.21 13.09 11.45
N ASN A 100 2.28 13.88 10.38
CA ASN A 100 1.43 15.06 10.16
C ASN A 100 -0.05 14.72 9.87
N LEU A 101 -0.44 13.45 9.87
CA LEU A 101 -1.84 13.02 9.72
C LEU A 101 -2.57 12.83 11.07
N GLN A 102 -1.86 12.97 12.19
CA GLN A 102 -2.43 12.82 13.54
C GLN A 102 -3.08 14.10 14.08
N GLU A 103 -2.99 15.22 13.36
CA GLU A 103 -3.55 16.53 13.74
C GLU A 103 -5.00 16.76 13.27
#